data_AF-A0A2I7K987-F1
#
_entry.id   AF-A0A2I7K987-F1
#
_cell.length_a   1.000
_cell.length_b   1.000
_cell.length_c   1.000
_cell.angle_alpha   90.00
_cell.angle_beta   90.00
_cell.angle_gamma   90.00
#
_symmetry.space_group_name_H-M   'P 1'
#
loop_
_entity.id
_entity.type
_entity.pdbx_description
1 polymer ?
#
loop_
_entity_poly.entity_id
_entity_poly.type
_entity_poly.pdbx_seq_one_letter_code
_entity_poly.pdbx_strand_id
1 'polypeptide(L)'
;MEQIEELQGRILAAMDRIGSGAAALQANARASAEAHAEAQAEAQSKTDAAQSDLSRALEEEKLANAQLEERLKVLRAKLEEAEANAAPAPGADIGELAALQSEVELLRNELSNTSEKDALKAEVARLKQEMEVQGNEAATAREALQDELDEAQASLARLQEELAEQPDDLGAAVDTAALEAEAEALRRQLEAAQSEAARSAAALAERPAGPSAEDIAQQNETLMRLDAALQELRQSNDQLRASNAALREANAAGVGDATLINAALQTDIDALTAARASDQAEVNAVLAKLEPLLGAEQTVAAAVEPPVADTAVMSAAPTPAAPPPLTAQPMPEGEDI
;
A
#
# COMPACT_ATOMS: atom_id res chain seq x y z
N MET A 1 -16.55 -2.47 -3.20
CA MET A 1 -15.69 -2.46 -2.00
C MET A 1 -14.60 -3.52 -2.13
N GLU A 2 -14.94 -4.81 -2.25
CA GLU A 2 -13.95 -5.91 -2.37
C GLU A 2 -12.94 -5.78 -3.53
N GLN A 3 -13.36 -5.35 -4.73
CA GLN A 3 -12.45 -5.17 -5.87
C GLN A 3 -11.40 -4.07 -5.65
N ILE A 4 -11.71 -3.06 -4.83
CA ILE A 4 -10.79 -1.97 -4.52
C ILE A 4 -9.73 -2.45 -3.53
N GLU A 5 -10.12 -3.24 -2.53
CA GLU A 5 -9.19 -3.87 -1.58
C GLU A 5 -8.24 -4.86 -2.27
N GLU A 6 -8.75 -5.65 -3.22
CA GLU A 6 -7.93 -6.56 -4.02
C GLU A 6 -6.91 -5.81 -4.90
N LEU A 7 -7.33 -4.70 -5.52
CA LEU A 7 -6.43 -3.84 -6.29
C LEU A 7 -5.37 -3.16 -5.41
N GLN A 8 -5.75 -2.66 -4.23
CA GLN A 8 -4.81 -2.07 -3.28
C GLN A 8 -3.78 -3.09 -2.79
N GLY A 9 -4.20 -4.32 -2.49
CA GLY A 9 -3.29 -5.41 -2.11
C GLY A 9 -2.30 -5.77 -3.22
N ARG A 10 -2.78 -5.80 -4.48
CA ARG A 10 -1.90 -6.05 -5.64
C ARG A 10 -0.93 -4.90 -5.88
N ILE A 11 -1.34 -3.65 -5.69
CA ILE A 11 -0.47 -2.48 -5.84
C ILE A 11 0.62 -2.48 -4.76
N LEU A 12 0.27 -2.72 -3.49
CA LEU A 12 1.25 -2.83 -2.41
C LEU A 12 2.28 -3.94 -2.67
N ALA A 13 1.80 -5.14 -3.08
CA ALA A 13 2.69 -6.24 -3.44
C ALA A 13 3.58 -5.91 -4.66
N ALA A 14 3.06 -5.17 -5.64
CA ALA A 14 3.85 -4.70 -6.79
C ALA A 14 4.90 -3.66 -6.36
N MET A 15 4.56 -2.73 -5.47
CA MET A 15 5.49 -1.73 -4.96
C MET A 15 6.63 -2.35 -4.15
N ASP A 16 6.33 -3.32 -3.27
CA ASP A 16 7.37 -4.04 -2.52
C ASP A 16 8.30 -4.85 -3.43
N ARG A 17 7.74 -5.44 -4.49
CA ARG A 17 8.51 -6.19 -5.51
C ARG A 17 9.40 -5.26 -6.35
N ILE A 18 8.92 -4.06 -6.68
CA ILE A 18 9.70 -3.03 -7.37
C ILE A 18 10.79 -2.48 -6.44
N GLY A 19 10.48 -2.21 -5.17
CA GLY A 19 11.45 -1.72 -4.19
C GLY A 19 12.58 -2.72 -3.95
N SER A 20 12.24 -4.00 -3.75
CA SER A 20 13.24 -5.08 -3.64
C SER A 20 14.01 -5.30 -4.94
N GLY A 21 13.36 -5.19 -6.10
CA GLY A 21 14.00 -5.25 -7.41
C GLY A 21 15.00 -4.12 -7.65
N ALA A 22 14.64 -2.88 -7.28
CA ALA A 22 15.50 -1.71 -7.37
C ALA A 22 16.70 -1.80 -6.42
N ALA A 23 16.50 -2.28 -5.19
CA ALA A 23 17.57 -2.53 -4.24
C ALA A 23 18.56 -3.60 -4.75
N ALA A 24 18.05 -4.68 -5.36
CA ALA A 24 18.88 -5.72 -5.97
C ALA A 24 19.68 -5.19 -7.18
N LEU A 25 19.06 -4.35 -8.02
CA LEU A 25 19.73 -3.74 -9.16
C LEU A 25 20.85 -2.79 -8.70
N GLN A 26 20.59 -1.99 -7.67
CA GLN A 26 21.59 -1.09 -7.08
C GLN A 26 22.75 -1.86 -6.43
N ALA A 27 22.47 -2.97 -5.75
CA ALA A 27 23.51 -3.84 -5.19
C ALA A 27 24.37 -4.47 -6.30
N ASN A 28 23.76 -4.95 -7.39
CA ASN A 28 24.49 -5.47 -8.54
C ASN A 28 25.33 -4.40 -9.25
N ALA A 29 24.80 -3.19 -9.40
CA ALA A 29 25.54 -2.07 -9.99
C ALA A 29 26.78 -1.71 -9.16
N ARG A 30 26.66 -1.69 -7.83
CA ARG A 30 27.81 -1.48 -6.92
C ARG A 30 28.83 -2.61 -7.02
N ALA A 31 28.39 -3.87 -6.97
CA ALA A 31 29.28 -5.02 -7.11
C ALA A 31 30.02 -5.03 -8.46
N SER A 32 29.35 -4.63 -9.54
CA SER A 32 29.98 -4.50 -10.86
C SER A 32 31.00 -3.36 -10.91
N ALA A 33 30.71 -2.22 -10.28
CA ALA A 33 31.63 -1.08 -10.22
C ALA A 33 32.89 -1.42 -9.38
N GLU A 34 32.69 -2.09 -8.25
CA GLU A 34 33.79 -2.58 -7.39
C GLU A 34 34.66 -3.59 -8.13
N ALA A 35 34.06 -4.57 -8.83
CA ALA A 35 34.82 -5.55 -9.63
C ALA A 35 35.61 -4.89 -10.77
N HIS A 36 35.07 -3.86 -11.42
CA HIS A 36 35.79 -3.10 -12.44
C HIS A 36 36.94 -2.27 -11.86
N ALA A 37 36.75 -1.65 -10.69
CA ALA A 37 37.79 -0.90 -10.00
C ALA A 37 38.95 -1.81 -9.56
N GLU A 38 38.65 -2.99 -9.03
CA GLU A 38 39.65 -4.00 -8.67
C GLU A 38 40.42 -4.50 -9.89
N ALA A 39 39.72 -4.81 -11.00
CA ALA A 39 40.36 -5.24 -12.24
C ALA A 39 41.28 -4.16 -12.84
N GLN A 40 40.88 -2.89 -12.78
CA GLN A 40 41.73 -1.77 -13.23
C GLN A 40 42.94 -1.59 -12.32
N ALA A 41 42.77 -1.65 -10.99
CA ALA A 41 43.87 -1.55 -10.05
C ALA A 41 44.91 -2.67 -10.23
N GLU A 42 44.46 -3.91 -10.47
CA GLU A 42 45.36 -5.02 -10.79
C GLU A 42 46.09 -4.84 -12.13
N ALA A 43 45.39 -4.38 -13.17
CA ALA A 43 46.00 -4.13 -14.48
C ALA A 43 47.05 -3.01 -14.42
N GLN A 44 46.76 -1.95 -13.67
CA GLN A 44 47.67 -0.84 -13.45
C GLN A 44 48.90 -1.28 -12.63
N SER A 45 48.69 -2.03 -11.54
CA SER A 45 49.80 -2.59 -10.75
C SER A 45 50.72 -3.50 -11.56
N LYS A 46 50.17 -4.35 -12.44
CA LYS A 46 50.97 -5.19 -13.34
C LYS A 46 51.77 -4.37 -14.35
N THR A 47 51.19 -3.29 -14.85
CA THR A 47 51.87 -2.38 -15.79
C THR A 47 53.00 -1.63 -15.12
N ASP A 48 52.75 -1.08 -13.92
CA ASP A 48 53.76 -0.35 -13.14
C ASP A 48 54.93 -1.26 -12.75
N ALA A 49 54.64 -2.51 -12.37
CA ALA A 49 55.66 -3.51 -12.07
C ALA A 49 56.51 -3.82 -13.32
N ALA A 50 55.88 -4.04 -14.48
CA ALA A 50 56.61 -4.29 -15.72
C ALA A 50 57.48 -3.10 -16.16
N GLN A 51 56.99 -1.86 -15.97
CA GLN A 51 57.77 -0.65 -16.25
C GLN A 51 58.97 -0.50 -15.31
N SER A 52 58.80 -0.81 -14.03
CA SER A 52 59.89 -0.80 -13.05
C SER A 52 60.95 -1.87 -13.33
N ASP A 53 60.55 -3.06 -13.77
CA ASP A 53 61.50 -4.12 -14.13
C ASP A 53 62.28 -3.76 -15.40
N LEU A 54 61.60 -3.18 -16.40
CA LEU A 54 62.23 -2.73 -17.64
C LEU A 54 63.23 -1.59 -17.38
N SER A 55 62.89 -0.62 -16.53
CA SER A 55 63.80 0.49 -16.20
C SER A 55 65.04 -0.01 -15.47
N ARG A 56 64.88 -0.96 -14.53
CA ARG A 56 66.03 -1.60 -13.86
C ARG A 56 66.94 -2.33 -14.85
N ALA A 57 66.38 -3.11 -15.76
CA ALA A 57 67.16 -3.80 -16.79
C ALA A 57 67.93 -2.82 -17.69
N LEU A 58 67.32 -1.70 -18.07
CA LEU A 58 67.98 -0.65 -18.84
C LEU A 58 69.12 0.03 -18.06
N GLU A 59 68.96 0.24 -16.75
CA GLU A 59 70.02 0.78 -15.89
C GLU A 59 71.20 -0.20 -15.75
N GLU A 60 70.91 -1.50 -15.57
CA GLU A 60 71.92 -2.56 -15.51
C GLU A 60 72.71 -2.65 -16.82
N GLU A 61 72.02 -2.62 -17.97
CA GLU A 61 72.67 -2.61 -19.29
C GLU A 61 73.52 -1.35 -19.54
N LYS A 62 73.06 -0.18 -19.08
CA LYS A 62 73.84 1.06 -19.16
C LYS A 62 75.11 0.98 -18.32
N LEU A 63 75.02 0.43 -17.11
CA LEU A 63 76.17 0.22 -16.24
C LEU A 63 77.17 -0.77 -16.86
N ALA A 64 76.67 -1.89 -17.39
CA ALA A 64 77.49 -2.89 -18.06
C ALA A 64 78.24 -2.29 -19.26
N ASN A 65 77.54 -1.50 -20.09
CA ASN A 65 78.16 -0.80 -21.21
C ASN A 65 79.23 0.20 -20.75
N ALA A 66 78.97 1.01 -19.71
CA ALA A 66 79.96 1.93 -19.17
C ALA A 66 81.24 1.20 -18.68
N GLN A 67 81.08 0.05 -18.02
CA GLN A 67 82.22 -0.79 -17.59
C GLN A 67 83.00 -1.37 -18.78
N LEU A 68 82.31 -1.78 -19.84
CA LEU A 68 82.95 -2.27 -21.06
C LEU A 68 83.71 -1.16 -21.78
N GLU A 69 83.15 0.05 -21.86
CA GLU A 69 83.85 1.22 -22.43
C GLU A 69 85.11 1.58 -21.65
N GLU A 70 85.07 1.52 -20.32
CA GLU A 70 86.25 1.73 -19.47
C GLU A 70 87.32 0.65 -19.70
N ARG A 71 86.92 -0.63 -19.75
CA ARG A 71 87.84 -1.74 -20.08
C ARG A 71 88.47 -1.57 -21.46
N LEU A 72 87.69 -1.19 -22.46
CA LEU A 72 88.18 -0.92 -23.81
C LEU A 72 89.16 0.27 -23.82
N LYS A 73 88.88 1.32 -23.06
CA LYS A 73 89.79 2.47 -22.91
C LYS A 73 91.12 2.06 -22.28
N VAL A 74 91.07 1.26 -21.21
CA VAL A 74 92.28 0.73 -20.55
C VAL A 74 93.06 -0.19 -21.48
N LEU A 75 92.38 -1.08 -22.22
CA LEU A 75 93.05 -1.96 -23.19
C LEU A 75 93.69 -1.17 -24.33
N ARG A 76 93.02 -0.14 -24.85
CA ARG A 76 93.61 0.76 -25.86
C ARG A 76 94.83 1.49 -25.34
N ALA A 77 94.77 2.05 -24.13
CA ALA A 77 95.91 2.71 -23.52
C ALA A 77 97.10 1.75 -23.31
N LYS A 78 96.84 0.50 -22.89
CA LYS A 78 97.87 -0.53 -22.77
C LYS A 78 98.46 -0.95 -24.12
N LEU A 79 97.65 -0.98 -25.18
CA LEU A 79 98.10 -1.30 -26.53
C LEU A 79 98.98 -0.16 -27.07
N GLU A 80 98.55 1.10 -26.93
CA GLU A 80 99.37 2.27 -27.29
C GLU A 80 100.68 2.33 -26.50
N GLU A 81 100.66 2.02 -25.20
CA GLU A 81 101.86 1.95 -24.36
C GLU A 81 102.79 0.79 -24.79
N ALA A 82 102.22 -0.37 -25.15
CA ALA A 82 102.99 -1.49 -25.69
C ALA A 82 103.61 -1.18 -27.06
N GLU A 83 102.88 -0.49 -27.93
CA GLU A 83 103.38 0.00 -29.23
C GLU A 83 104.47 1.08 -29.06
N ALA A 84 104.31 1.99 -28.09
CA ALA A 84 105.30 3.02 -27.79
C ALA A 84 106.58 2.45 -27.13
N ASN A 85 106.44 1.41 -26.29
CA ASN A 85 107.56 0.72 -25.65
C ASN A 85 108.22 -0.32 -26.57
N ALA A 86 107.59 -0.68 -27.69
CA ALA A 86 108.21 -1.45 -28.76
C ALA A 86 109.19 -0.56 -29.55
N ALA A 87 110.36 -0.28 -28.96
CA ALA A 87 111.49 0.23 -29.72
C ALA A 87 111.86 -0.79 -30.82
N PRO A 88 112.27 -0.35 -32.03
CA PRO A 88 112.65 -1.26 -33.09
C PRO A 88 113.91 -2.01 -32.65
N ALA A 89 113.76 -3.26 -32.22
CA ALA A 89 114.90 -4.12 -31.96
C ALA A 89 115.69 -4.27 -33.28
N PRO A 90 116.98 -3.88 -33.33
CA PRO A 90 117.79 -4.11 -34.51
C PRO A 90 118.11 -5.61 -34.55
N GLY A 91 117.31 -6.35 -35.32
CA GLY A 91 117.45 -7.80 -35.49
C GLY A 91 116.18 -8.62 -35.31
N ALA A 92 114.97 -8.03 -35.37
CA ALA A 92 113.76 -8.83 -35.50
C ALA A 92 113.80 -9.60 -36.84
N ASP A 93 113.70 -10.92 -36.75
CA ASP A 93 113.73 -11.82 -37.90
C ASP A 93 112.69 -11.32 -38.92
N ILE A 94 113.12 -11.05 -40.16
CA ILE A 94 112.27 -10.47 -41.21
C ILE A 94 111.00 -11.32 -41.41
N GLY A 95 111.06 -12.62 -41.10
CA GLY A 95 109.91 -13.53 -41.08
C GLY A 95 108.92 -13.29 -39.95
N GLU A 96 109.36 -12.97 -38.73
CA GLU A 96 108.46 -12.68 -37.59
C GLU A 96 107.77 -11.33 -37.75
N LEU A 97 108.48 -10.32 -38.26
CA LEU A 97 107.90 -9.03 -38.63
C LEU A 97 106.87 -9.17 -39.77
N ALA A 98 107.15 -9.99 -40.79
CA ALA A 98 106.21 -10.27 -41.86
C ALA A 98 104.98 -11.05 -41.36
N ALA A 99 105.17 -12.00 -40.43
CA ALA A 99 104.08 -12.74 -39.82
C ALA A 99 103.18 -11.82 -38.96
N LEU A 100 103.77 -10.99 -38.10
CA LEU A 100 103.06 -9.99 -37.32
C LEU A 100 102.36 -8.96 -38.21
N GLN A 101 102.99 -8.53 -39.31
CA GLN A 101 102.34 -7.66 -40.30
C GLN A 101 101.12 -8.34 -40.94
N SER A 102 101.22 -9.62 -41.29
CA SER A 102 100.09 -10.37 -41.87
C SER A 102 98.95 -10.59 -40.85
N GLU A 103 99.28 -10.78 -39.57
CA GLU A 103 98.32 -10.95 -38.48
C GLU A 103 97.64 -9.62 -38.12
N VAL A 104 98.39 -8.51 -38.14
CA VAL A 104 97.85 -7.15 -38.01
C VAL A 104 96.97 -6.81 -39.21
N GLU A 105 97.32 -7.21 -40.43
CA GLU A 105 96.46 -7.05 -41.60
C GLU A 105 95.17 -7.89 -41.50
N LEU A 106 95.25 -9.11 -40.98
CA LEU A 106 94.08 -9.95 -40.72
C LEU A 106 93.17 -9.34 -39.65
N LEU A 107 93.73 -8.96 -38.49
CA LEU A 107 92.99 -8.28 -37.43
C LEU A 107 92.43 -6.94 -37.90
N ARG A 108 93.13 -6.21 -38.77
CA ARG A 108 92.63 -4.98 -39.38
C ARG A 108 91.47 -5.26 -40.33
N ASN A 109 91.50 -6.36 -41.08
CA ASN A 109 90.39 -6.78 -41.94
C ASN A 109 89.19 -7.28 -41.11
N GLU A 110 89.44 -7.98 -40.01
CA GLU A 110 88.40 -8.43 -39.06
C GLU A 110 87.79 -7.26 -38.26
N LEU A 111 88.58 -6.27 -37.86
CA LEU A 111 88.09 -5.04 -37.22
C LEU A 111 87.44 -4.09 -38.23
N SER A 112 87.89 -4.15 -39.49
CA SER A 112 87.24 -3.54 -40.65
C SER A 112 86.00 -4.30 -41.09
N ASN A 113 85.66 -5.41 -40.45
CA ASN A 113 84.33 -6.01 -40.52
C ASN A 113 83.35 -5.12 -39.72
N THR A 114 83.33 -3.84 -40.06
CA THR A 114 82.40 -2.80 -39.61
C THR A 114 80.99 -3.09 -40.05
N SER A 115 80.78 -4.12 -40.86
CA SER A 115 79.48 -4.60 -41.32
C SER A 115 78.49 -4.80 -40.17
N GLU A 116 78.91 -5.41 -39.05
CA GLU A 116 78.05 -5.58 -37.87
C GLU A 116 77.77 -4.25 -37.16
N LYS A 117 78.78 -3.39 -37.00
CA LYS A 117 78.62 -2.07 -36.37
C LYS A 117 77.75 -1.15 -37.22
N ASP A 118 77.90 -1.21 -38.53
CA ASP A 118 77.14 -0.42 -39.50
C ASP A 118 75.71 -0.99 -39.63
N ALA A 119 75.53 -2.30 -39.52
CA ALA A 119 74.21 -2.94 -39.41
C ALA A 119 73.49 -2.56 -38.11
N LEU A 120 74.18 -2.59 -36.95
CA LEU A 120 73.60 -2.16 -35.67
C LEU A 120 73.27 -0.66 -35.68
N LYS A 121 74.13 0.18 -36.26
CA LYS A 121 73.80 1.61 -36.45
C LYS A 121 72.60 1.82 -37.36
N ALA A 122 72.45 1.02 -38.42
CA ALA A 122 71.29 1.06 -39.29
C ALA A 122 70.02 0.64 -38.56
N GLU A 123 70.09 -0.41 -37.73
CA GLU A 123 68.96 -0.88 -36.92
C GLU A 123 68.57 0.15 -35.85
N VAL A 124 69.54 0.77 -35.18
CA VAL A 124 69.28 1.87 -34.23
C VAL A 124 68.64 3.07 -34.93
N ALA A 125 69.10 3.43 -36.13
CA ALA A 125 68.48 4.50 -36.91
C ALA A 125 67.04 4.14 -37.31
N ARG A 126 66.80 2.88 -37.69
CA ARG A 126 65.48 2.35 -38.03
C ARG A 126 64.54 2.38 -36.83
N LEU A 127 64.97 1.85 -35.68
CA LEU A 127 64.19 1.83 -34.44
C LEU A 127 63.92 3.25 -33.94
N LYS A 128 64.87 4.17 -34.07
CA LYS A 128 64.64 5.58 -33.73
C LYS A 128 63.56 6.20 -34.62
N GLN A 129 63.62 5.96 -35.93
CA GLN A 129 62.59 6.41 -36.85
C GLN A 129 61.23 5.78 -36.53
N GLU A 130 61.19 4.48 -36.20
CA GLU A 130 59.98 3.76 -35.82
C GLU A 130 59.37 4.33 -34.52
N MET A 131 60.20 4.65 -33.52
CA MET A 131 59.77 5.31 -32.28
C MET A 131 59.27 6.74 -32.52
N GLU A 132 59.89 7.50 -33.43
CA GLU A 132 59.40 8.84 -33.81
C GLU A 132 58.05 8.76 -34.53
N VAL A 133 57.86 7.77 -35.42
CA VAL A 133 56.57 7.52 -36.09
C VAL A 133 55.51 7.12 -35.07
N GLN A 134 55.78 6.14 -34.21
CA GLN A 134 54.84 5.72 -33.16
C GLN A 134 54.52 6.86 -32.18
N GLY A 135 55.50 7.70 -31.84
CA GLY A 135 55.29 8.88 -31.01
C GLY A 135 54.35 9.90 -31.68
N ASN A 136 54.52 10.14 -32.97
CA ASN A 136 53.63 11.02 -33.74
C ASN A 136 52.22 10.42 -33.87
N GLU A 137 52.11 9.11 -34.15
CA GLU A 137 50.82 8.41 -34.20
C GLU A 137 50.10 8.48 -32.85
N ALA A 138 50.80 8.23 -31.74
CA ALA A 138 50.24 8.35 -30.39
C ALA A 138 49.81 9.79 -30.07
N ALA A 139 50.56 10.80 -30.52
CA ALA A 139 50.16 12.20 -30.36
C ALA A 139 48.88 12.53 -31.14
N THR A 140 48.76 12.08 -32.39
CA THR A 140 47.54 12.28 -33.20
C THR A 140 46.34 11.53 -32.62
N ALA A 141 46.53 10.30 -32.12
CA ALA A 141 45.46 9.55 -31.46
C ALA A 141 44.99 10.25 -30.18
N ARG A 142 45.91 10.85 -29.41
CA ARG A 142 45.58 11.61 -28.22
C ARG A 142 44.81 12.89 -28.55
N GLU A 143 45.18 13.60 -29.62
CA GLU A 143 44.45 14.78 -30.11
C GLU A 143 43.03 14.39 -30.54
N ALA A 144 42.86 13.31 -31.31
CA ALA A 144 41.54 12.81 -31.71
C ALA A 144 40.66 12.42 -30.51
N LEU A 145 41.22 11.72 -29.50
CA LEU A 145 40.49 11.38 -28.28
C LEU A 145 40.12 12.61 -27.44
N GLN A 146 40.94 13.67 -27.46
CA GLN A 146 40.61 14.93 -26.80
C GLN A 146 39.46 15.64 -27.51
N ASP A 147 39.46 15.65 -28.85
CA ASP A 147 38.36 16.21 -29.64
C ASP A 147 37.05 15.45 -29.39
N GLU A 148 37.09 14.11 -29.32
CA GLU A 148 35.92 13.28 -28.97
C GLU A 148 35.41 13.56 -27.55
N LEU A 149 36.32 13.77 -26.59
CA LEU A 149 35.96 14.11 -25.20
C LEU A 149 35.28 15.49 -25.13
N ASP A 150 35.82 16.47 -25.84
CA ASP A 150 35.27 17.83 -25.88
C ASP A 150 33.89 17.84 -26.57
N GLU A 151 33.71 17.05 -27.64
CA GLU A 151 32.40 16.85 -28.29
C GLU A 151 31.40 16.15 -27.36
N ALA A 152 31.82 15.10 -26.64
CA ALA A 152 30.99 14.41 -25.67
C ALA A 152 30.58 15.34 -24.52
N GLN A 153 31.49 16.17 -24.00
CA GLN A 153 31.19 17.18 -22.99
C GLN A 153 30.21 18.23 -23.50
N ALA A 154 30.36 18.70 -24.75
CA ALA A 154 29.42 19.62 -25.37
C ALA A 154 28.03 18.98 -25.54
N SER A 155 27.96 17.70 -25.90
CA SER A 155 26.71 16.95 -26.00
C SER A 155 26.03 16.80 -24.64
N LEU A 156 26.79 16.53 -23.57
CA LEU A 156 26.29 16.48 -22.20
C LEU A 156 25.77 17.84 -21.74
N ALA A 157 26.49 18.92 -22.03
CA ALA A 157 26.04 20.27 -21.71
C ALA A 157 24.73 20.62 -22.43
N ARG A 158 24.61 20.28 -23.72
CA ARG A 158 23.36 20.44 -24.48
C ARG A 158 22.21 19.62 -23.91
N LEU A 159 22.45 18.36 -23.55
CA LEU A 159 21.41 17.51 -22.94
C LEU A 159 21.00 18.02 -21.55
N GLN A 160 21.95 18.54 -20.77
CA GLN A 160 21.66 19.17 -19.48
C GLN A 160 20.85 20.46 -19.65
N GLU A 161 21.16 21.26 -20.66
CA GLU A 161 20.39 22.46 -21.02
C GLU A 161 19.01 22.07 -21.54
N GLU A 162 18.89 21.06 -22.41
CA GLU A 162 17.60 20.53 -22.88
C GLU A 162 16.76 19.95 -21.72
N LEU A 163 17.38 19.36 -20.71
CA LEU A 163 16.69 18.89 -19.50
C LEU A 163 16.30 20.04 -18.56
N ALA A 164 17.01 21.18 -18.60
CA ALA A 164 16.69 22.38 -17.84
C ALA A 164 15.70 23.31 -18.57
N GLU A 165 15.70 23.28 -19.90
CA GLU A 165 14.76 23.96 -20.80
C GLU A 165 13.50 23.14 -21.03
N GLN A 166 13.53 21.81 -20.82
CA GLN A 166 12.34 21.07 -20.45
C GLN A 166 11.81 21.81 -19.23
N PRO A 167 10.71 22.56 -19.40
CA PRO A 167 10.27 23.42 -18.35
C PRO A 167 10.05 22.51 -17.13
N ASP A 168 10.27 23.06 -15.95
CA ASP A 168 9.59 22.64 -14.73
C ASP A 168 8.05 22.69 -14.91
N ASP A 169 7.48 22.39 -16.08
CA ASP A 169 6.07 22.17 -16.35
C ASP A 169 5.64 20.75 -15.93
N LEU A 170 6.55 19.91 -15.45
CA LEU A 170 6.16 18.83 -14.52
C LEU A 170 6.06 19.32 -13.06
N GLY A 171 6.64 20.48 -12.74
CA GLY A 171 6.49 21.19 -11.46
C GLY A 171 5.48 22.36 -11.48
N ALA A 172 5.05 22.80 -12.67
CA ALA A 172 4.13 23.90 -12.92
C ALA A 172 2.86 23.46 -13.65
N ALA A 173 2.85 22.41 -14.50
CA ALA A 173 1.60 21.75 -14.90
C ALA A 173 1.08 20.79 -13.82
N VAL A 174 1.93 20.44 -12.86
CA VAL A 174 1.46 19.97 -11.56
C VAL A 174 1.55 21.17 -10.64
N ASP A 175 0.57 22.07 -10.70
CA ASP A 175 0.33 23.02 -9.63
C ASP A 175 0.19 22.19 -8.34
N THR A 176 1.29 21.98 -7.61
CA THR A 176 1.28 21.21 -6.37
C THR A 176 0.32 21.86 -5.39
N ALA A 177 0.19 23.18 -5.43
CA ALA A 177 -0.83 23.96 -4.75
C ALA A 177 -2.27 23.65 -5.23
N ALA A 178 -2.51 23.38 -6.52
CA ALA A 178 -3.83 22.97 -7.02
C ALA A 178 -4.15 21.52 -6.64
N LEU A 179 -3.20 20.60 -6.72
CA LEU A 179 -3.39 19.23 -6.24
C LEU A 179 -3.56 19.17 -4.71
N GLU A 180 -2.84 20.00 -3.96
CA GLU A 180 -3.02 20.16 -2.51
C GLU A 180 -4.40 20.77 -2.21
N ALA A 181 -4.84 21.77 -2.97
CA ALA A 181 -6.18 22.34 -2.84
C ALA A 181 -7.28 21.32 -3.19
N GLU A 182 -7.10 20.51 -4.23
CA GLU A 182 -8.00 19.41 -4.59
C GLU A 182 -8.00 18.31 -3.53
N ALA A 183 -6.83 17.93 -3.00
CA ALA A 183 -6.71 16.95 -1.92
C ALA A 183 -7.37 17.46 -0.63
N GLU A 184 -7.22 18.74 -0.29
CA GLU A 184 -7.93 19.38 0.81
C GLU A 184 -9.44 19.43 0.55
N ALA A 185 -9.87 19.73 -0.67
CA ALA A 185 -11.28 19.73 -1.05
C ALA A 185 -11.89 18.33 -0.93
N LEU A 186 -11.20 17.29 -1.41
CA LEU A 186 -11.63 15.89 -1.29
C LEU A 186 -11.66 15.43 0.18
N ARG A 187 -10.68 15.83 0.99
CA ARG A 187 -10.70 15.57 2.44
C ARG A 187 -11.89 16.23 3.13
N ARG A 188 -12.19 17.49 2.80
CA ARG A 188 -13.38 18.20 3.32
C ARG A 188 -14.67 17.54 2.87
N GLN A 189 -14.77 17.06 1.63
CA GLN A 189 -15.93 16.30 1.15
C GLN A 189 -16.09 14.98 1.90
N LEU A 190 -15.00 14.28 2.20
CA LEU A 190 -15.03 13.02 2.93
C LEU A 190 -15.42 13.23 4.40
N GLU A 191 -14.89 14.26 5.06
CA GLU A 191 -15.31 14.66 6.41
C GLU A 191 -16.79 15.07 6.45
N ALA A 192 -17.26 15.83 5.45
CA ALA A 192 -18.66 16.20 5.33
C ALA A 192 -19.56 14.95 5.17
N ALA A 193 -19.20 14.04 4.27
CA ALA A 193 -19.92 12.79 4.06
C ALA A 193 -19.90 11.88 5.30
N GLN A 194 -18.77 11.82 6.03
CA GLN A 194 -18.67 11.12 7.31
C GLN A 194 -19.56 11.76 8.37
N SER A 195 -19.62 13.09 8.43
CA SER A 195 -20.49 13.79 9.37
C SER A 195 -21.97 13.58 9.05
N GLU A 196 -22.34 13.52 7.78
CA GLU A 196 -23.70 13.19 7.33
C GLU A 196 -24.05 11.72 7.61
N ALA A 197 -23.10 10.80 7.41
CA ALA A 197 -23.24 9.40 7.80
C ALA A 197 -23.39 9.27 9.34
N ALA A 198 -22.61 10.01 10.13
CA ALA A 198 -22.74 10.04 11.57
C ALA A 198 -24.08 10.64 12.03
N ARG A 199 -24.56 11.71 11.37
CA ARG A 199 -25.87 12.32 11.65
C ARG A 199 -27.02 11.38 11.29
N SER A 200 -26.93 10.68 10.16
CA SER A 200 -27.95 9.70 9.75
C SER A 200 -27.93 8.47 10.67
N ALA A 201 -26.76 8.01 11.10
CA ALA A 201 -26.64 6.97 12.12
C ALA A 201 -27.21 7.41 13.48
N ALA A 202 -26.93 8.64 13.91
CA ALA A 202 -27.51 9.22 15.12
C ALA A 202 -29.03 9.40 15.00
N ALA A 203 -29.53 9.85 13.85
CA ALA A 203 -30.97 9.96 13.59
C ALA A 203 -31.67 8.59 13.56
N LEU A 204 -30.99 7.53 13.09
CA LEU A 204 -31.47 6.16 13.19
C LEU A 204 -31.46 5.64 14.63
N ALA A 205 -30.53 6.11 15.47
CA ALA A 205 -30.46 5.77 16.89
C ALA A 205 -31.47 6.55 17.77
N GLU A 206 -31.78 7.81 17.41
CA GLU A 206 -32.77 8.66 18.09
C GLU A 206 -34.21 8.39 17.63
N ARG A 207 -34.39 7.71 16.50
CA ARG A 207 -35.71 7.26 16.06
C ARG A 207 -36.27 6.36 17.16
N PRO A 208 -37.46 6.68 17.73
CA PRO A 208 -38.04 5.85 18.78
C PRO A 208 -38.10 4.43 18.25
N ALA A 209 -37.63 3.47 19.06
CA ALA A 209 -37.67 2.06 18.71
C ALA A 209 -39.07 1.77 18.14
N GLY A 210 -39.14 1.32 16.89
CA GLY A 210 -40.38 0.76 16.37
C GLY A 210 -40.86 -0.35 17.31
N PRO A 211 -42.13 -0.80 17.19
CA PRO A 211 -42.63 -1.86 18.06
C PRO A 211 -41.61 -2.98 18.13
N SER A 212 -41.17 -3.28 19.36
CA SER A 212 -40.08 -4.21 19.60
C SER A 212 -40.43 -5.56 18.99
N ALA A 213 -39.44 -6.41 18.73
CA ALA A 213 -39.71 -7.77 18.27
C ALA A 213 -40.68 -8.51 19.23
N GLU A 214 -40.63 -8.16 20.52
CA GLU A 214 -41.56 -8.64 21.55
C GLU A 214 -42.96 -8.05 21.39
N ASP A 215 -43.11 -6.75 21.11
CA ASP A 215 -44.43 -6.13 20.86
C ASP A 215 -45.10 -6.72 19.61
N ILE A 216 -44.32 -6.97 18.55
CA ILE A 216 -44.81 -7.62 17.33
C ILE A 216 -45.21 -9.07 17.63
N ALA A 217 -44.43 -9.79 18.44
CA ALA A 217 -44.77 -11.14 18.86
C ALA A 217 -46.05 -11.18 19.70
N GLN A 218 -46.22 -10.25 20.64
CA GLN A 218 -47.43 -10.10 21.44
C GLN A 218 -48.65 -9.73 20.58
N GLN A 219 -48.49 -8.83 19.62
CA GLN A 219 -49.55 -8.50 18.65
C GLN A 219 -49.95 -9.72 17.82
N ASN A 220 -48.99 -10.50 17.33
CA ASN A 220 -49.29 -11.74 16.60
C ASN A 220 -49.99 -12.77 17.49
N GLU A 221 -49.58 -12.90 18.75
CA GLU A 221 -50.23 -13.80 19.70
C GLU A 221 -51.67 -13.37 20.02
N THR A 222 -51.93 -12.08 20.19
CA THR A 222 -53.31 -11.58 20.40
C THR A 222 -54.19 -11.80 19.17
N LEU A 223 -53.65 -11.64 17.96
CA LEU A 223 -54.36 -11.97 16.71
C LEU A 223 -54.69 -13.47 16.62
N MET A 224 -53.75 -14.35 16.96
CA MET A 224 -54.00 -15.79 17.00
C MET A 224 -55.08 -16.17 18.03
N ARG A 225 -55.09 -15.55 19.20
CA ARG A 225 -56.13 -15.76 20.22
C ARG A 225 -57.50 -15.28 19.75
N LEU A 226 -57.56 -14.13 19.06
CA LEU A 226 -58.81 -13.61 18.50
C LEU A 226 -59.37 -14.53 17.41
N ASP A 227 -58.51 -15.03 16.52
CA ASP A 227 -58.92 -16.00 15.49
C ASP A 227 -59.45 -17.30 16.10
N ALA A 228 -58.82 -17.80 17.17
CA ALA A 228 -59.31 -18.96 17.90
C ALA A 228 -60.69 -18.71 18.53
N ALA A 229 -60.89 -17.56 19.16
CA ALA A 229 -62.18 -17.17 19.74
C ALA A 229 -63.28 -17.02 18.67
N LEU A 230 -62.96 -16.47 17.50
CA LEU A 230 -63.91 -16.39 16.38
C LEU A 230 -64.29 -17.76 15.81
N GLN A 231 -63.34 -18.70 15.77
CA GLN A 231 -63.63 -20.08 15.36
C GLN A 231 -64.53 -20.80 16.37
N GLU A 232 -64.26 -20.63 17.66
CA GLU A 232 -65.09 -21.19 18.74
C GLU A 232 -66.51 -20.61 18.72
N LEU A 233 -66.66 -19.29 18.51
CA LEU A 233 -67.96 -18.65 18.38
C LEU A 233 -68.76 -19.18 17.17
N ARG A 234 -68.08 -19.43 16.05
CA ARG A 234 -68.70 -20.05 14.86
C ARG A 234 -69.17 -21.47 15.15
N GLN A 235 -68.32 -22.28 15.79
CA GLN A 235 -68.67 -23.65 16.17
C GLN A 235 -69.86 -23.68 17.13
N SER A 236 -69.86 -22.80 18.14
CA SER A 236 -70.98 -22.64 19.08
C SER A 236 -72.25 -22.22 18.37
N ASN A 237 -72.19 -21.27 17.42
CA ASN A 237 -73.34 -20.87 16.62
C ASN A 237 -73.88 -22.01 15.74
N ASP A 238 -73.01 -22.79 15.12
CA ASP A 238 -73.41 -23.95 14.33
C ASP A 238 -74.07 -25.02 15.22
N GLN A 239 -73.56 -25.22 16.43
CA GLN A 239 -74.14 -26.13 17.41
C GLN A 239 -75.49 -25.65 17.93
N LEU A 240 -75.66 -24.34 18.18
CA LEU A 240 -76.95 -23.74 18.51
C LEU A 240 -77.95 -23.91 17.37
N ARG A 241 -77.53 -23.74 16.11
CA ARG A 241 -78.40 -23.97 14.95
C ARG A 241 -78.83 -25.43 14.84
N ALA A 242 -77.90 -26.37 15.06
CA ALA A 242 -78.20 -27.80 15.08
C ALA A 242 -79.16 -28.16 16.22
N SER A 243 -78.92 -27.65 17.43
CA SER A 243 -79.79 -27.83 18.60
C SER A 243 -81.20 -27.28 18.35
N ASN A 244 -81.30 -26.05 17.82
CA ASN A 244 -82.58 -25.45 17.45
C ASN A 244 -83.32 -26.25 16.36
N ALA A 245 -82.59 -26.84 15.40
CA ALA A 245 -83.18 -27.73 14.39
C ALA A 245 -83.72 -29.01 15.04
N ALA A 246 -82.95 -29.64 15.93
CA ALA A 246 -83.38 -30.84 16.67
C ALA A 246 -84.59 -30.56 17.59
N LEU A 247 -84.63 -29.41 18.26
CA LEU A 247 -85.79 -28.99 19.07
C LEU A 247 -87.03 -28.74 18.19
N ARG A 248 -86.87 -28.15 17.01
CA ARG A 248 -87.98 -28.00 16.05
C ARG A 248 -88.48 -29.35 15.55
N GLU A 249 -87.59 -30.29 15.28
CA GLU A 249 -87.93 -31.66 14.89
C GLU A 249 -88.65 -32.41 16.02
N ALA A 250 -88.13 -32.35 17.25
CA ALA A 250 -88.74 -32.95 18.43
C ALA A 250 -90.13 -32.35 18.77
N ASN A 251 -90.27 -31.03 18.64
CA ASN A 251 -91.55 -30.34 18.77
C ASN A 251 -92.53 -30.73 17.66
N ALA A 252 -92.07 -30.86 16.41
CA ALA A 252 -92.89 -31.34 15.29
C ALA A 252 -93.31 -32.81 15.45
N ALA A 253 -92.48 -33.63 16.09
CA ALA A 253 -92.79 -35.01 16.46
C ALA A 253 -93.70 -35.13 17.70
N GLY A 254 -93.97 -34.04 18.42
CA GLY A 254 -94.85 -34.01 19.59
C GLY A 254 -94.29 -34.68 20.84
N VAL A 255 -92.97 -34.93 20.91
CA VAL A 255 -92.30 -35.60 22.04
C VAL A 255 -91.24 -34.68 22.62
N GLY A 256 -91.55 -34.05 23.76
CA GLY A 256 -90.59 -33.28 24.54
C GLY A 256 -89.64 -34.19 25.31
N ASP A 257 -88.55 -34.62 24.69
CA ASP A 257 -87.51 -35.41 25.36
C ASP A 257 -86.65 -34.52 26.27
N ALA A 258 -86.67 -34.81 27.58
CA ALA A 258 -85.91 -34.09 28.60
C ALA A 258 -84.40 -34.11 28.34
N THR A 259 -83.88 -35.12 27.65
CA THR A 259 -82.45 -35.21 27.31
C THR A 259 -82.03 -34.20 26.24
N LEU A 260 -82.87 -33.95 25.23
CA LEU A 260 -82.65 -32.94 24.20
C LEU A 260 -82.72 -31.52 24.79
N ILE A 261 -83.66 -31.29 25.71
CA ILE A 261 -83.78 -30.02 26.42
C ILE A 261 -82.52 -29.74 27.24
N ASN A 262 -82.03 -30.74 27.99
CA ASN A 262 -80.81 -30.59 28.78
C ASN A 262 -79.55 -30.38 27.91
N ALA A 263 -79.45 -31.06 26.76
CA ALA A 263 -78.36 -30.85 25.81
C ALA A 263 -78.38 -29.45 25.17
N ALA A 264 -79.58 -28.93 24.86
CA ALA A 264 -79.76 -27.56 24.37
C ALA A 264 -79.35 -26.53 25.43
N LEU A 265 -79.82 -26.67 26.67
CA LEU A 265 -79.46 -25.79 27.78
C LEU A 265 -77.95 -25.80 28.07
N GLN A 266 -77.30 -26.97 27.99
CA GLN A 266 -75.85 -27.05 28.16
C GLN A 266 -75.11 -26.30 27.04
N THR A 267 -75.58 -26.44 25.79
CA THR A 267 -75.02 -25.70 24.65
C THR A 267 -75.21 -24.18 24.81
N ASP A 268 -76.35 -23.74 25.34
CA ASP A 268 -76.61 -22.32 25.63
C ASP A 268 -75.66 -21.79 26.72
N ILE A 269 -75.38 -22.58 27.77
CA ILE A 269 -74.39 -22.24 28.80
C ILE A 269 -73.01 -22.09 28.17
N ASP A 270 -72.58 -23.07 27.36
CA ASP A 270 -71.28 -23.05 26.69
C ASP A 270 -71.16 -21.81 25.78
N ALA A 271 -72.20 -21.48 25.01
CA ALA A 271 -72.26 -20.29 24.17
C ALA A 271 -72.18 -18.97 24.97
N LEU A 272 -72.90 -18.87 26.09
CA LEU A 272 -72.85 -17.70 26.98
C LEU A 272 -71.47 -17.54 27.63
N THR A 273 -70.81 -18.65 27.98
CA THR A 273 -69.45 -18.59 28.53
C THR A 273 -68.42 -18.14 27.49
N ALA A 274 -68.53 -18.63 26.25
CA ALA A 274 -67.67 -18.20 25.14
C ALA A 274 -67.87 -16.72 24.81
N ALA A 275 -69.13 -16.23 24.78
CA ALA A 275 -69.43 -14.82 24.58
C ALA A 275 -68.80 -13.94 25.68
N ARG A 276 -68.93 -14.33 26.95
CA ARG A 276 -68.30 -13.61 28.08
C ARG A 276 -66.78 -13.63 28.01
N ALA A 277 -66.17 -14.73 27.56
CA ALA A 277 -64.72 -14.82 27.39
C ALA A 277 -64.22 -13.87 26.28
N SER A 278 -64.98 -13.73 25.19
CA SER A 278 -64.73 -12.76 24.13
C SER A 278 -64.82 -11.32 24.64
N ASP A 279 -65.91 -10.97 25.31
CA ASP A 279 -66.12 -9.64 25.90
C ASP A 279 -64.97 -9.29 26.87
N GLN A 280 -64.54 -10.24 27.70
CA GLN A 280 -63.43 -10.04 28.63
C GLN A 280 -62.09 -9.84 27.90
N ALA A 281 -61.84 -10.56 26.81
CA ALA A 281 -60.64 -10.38 25.98
C ALA A 281 -60.62 -8.99 25.31
N GLU A 282 -61.77 -8.52 24.81
CA GLU A 282 -61.91 -7.17 24.25
C GLU A 282 -61.66 -6.08 25.29
N VAL A 283 -62.25 -6.21 26.49
CA VAL A 283 -62.03 -5.27 27.60
C VAL A 283 -60.55 -5.20 27.98
N ASN A 284 -59.88 -6.36 28.09
CA ASN A 284 -58.45 -6.41 28.41
C ASN A 284 -57.59 -5.75 27.31
N ALA A 285 -57.94 -5.95 26.03
CA ALA A 285 -57.25 -5.32 24.91
C ALA A 285 -57.45 -3.80 24.88
N VAL A 286 -58.63 -3.30 25.25
CA VAL A 286 -58.91 -1.86 25.39
C VAL A 286 -58.11 -1.27 26.55
N LEU A 287 -58.09 -1.94 27.71
CA LEU A 287 -57.29 -1.50 28.87
C LEU A 287 -55.80 -1.41 28.52
N ALA A 288 -55.24 -2.42 27.87
CA ALA A 288 -53.84 -2.40 27.43
C ALA A 288 -53.51 -1.26 26.45
N LYS A 289 -54.48 -0.81 25.63
CA LYS A 289 -54.32 0.35 24.73
C LYS A 289 -54.48 1.69 25.43
N LEU A 290 -55.28 1.77 26.50
CA LEU A 290 -55.51 2.99 27.26
C LEU A 290 -54.42 3.26 28.31
N GLU A 291 -53.80 2.22 28.86
CA GLU A 291 -52.72 2.33 29.85
C GLU A 291 -51.53 3.22 29.42
N PRO A 292 -50.99 3.13 28.19
CA PRO A 292 -49.93 4.05 27.75
C PRO A 292 -50.40 5.49 27.52
N LEU A 293 -51.69 5.73 27.26
CA LEU A 293 -52.25 7.08 27.07
C LEU A 293 -52.44 7.80 28.41
N LEU A 294 -52.83 7.06 29.46
CA LEU A 294 -52.94 7.58 30.83
C LEU A 294 -51.56 7.83 31.47
N GLY A 295 -50.57 6.99 31.16
CA GLY A 295 -49.18 7.20 31.60
C GLY A 295 -48.56 8.48 30.99
N ALA A 296 -48.86 8.78 29.73
CA ALA A 296 -48.39 9.99 29.06
C ALA A 296 -48.97 11.29 29.66
N GLU A 297 -50.25 11.29 30.08
CA GLU A 297 -50.88 12.44 30.73
C GLU A 297 -50.36 12.72 32.15
N GLN A 298 -50.04 11.68 32.93
CA GLN A 298 -49.49 11.85 34.29
C GLN A 298 -48.09 12.49 34.28
N THR A 299 -47.27 12.20 33.27
CA THR A 299 -45.97 12.87 33.08
C THR A 299 -46.09 14.35 32.68
N VAL A 300 -47.18 14.76 32.02
CA VAL A 300 -47.41 16.17 31.66
C VAL A 300 -47.99 16.96 32.84
N ALA A 301 -48.85 16.35 33.66
CA ALA A 301 -49.44 17.00 34.83
C ALA A 301 -48.43 17.30 35.95
N ALA A 302 -47.38 16.49 36.12
CA ALA A 302 -46.36 16.70 37.14
C ALA A 302 -45.39 17.86 36.84
N ALA A 303 -45.39 18.42 35.61
CA ALA A 303 -44.44 19.44 35.18
C ALA A 303 -44.97 20.90 35.30
N VAL A 304 -46.22 21.12 35.73
CA VAL A 304 -46.90 22.43 35.59
C VAL A 304 -47.35 23.10 36.90
N GLU A 305 -47.02 22.60 38.09
CA GLU A 305 -47.47 23.24 39.35
C GLU A 305 -46.38 24.11 40.03
N PRO A 306 -46.51 25.45 40.07
CA PRO A 306 -45.70 26.34 40.92
C PRO A 306 -46.36 26.58 42.30
N PRO A 307 -45.58 26.91 43.35
CA PRO A 307 -46.13 27.13 44.69
C PRO A 307 -46.57 28.59 44.89
N VAL A 308 -47.79 28.81 45.34
CA VAL A 308 -48.19 30.11 45.93
C VAL A 308 -48.92 29.93 47.24
N ALA A 309 -48.54 30.82 48.15
CA ALA A 309 -48.74 30.76 49.58
C ALA A 309 -50.13 31.22 50.05
N ASP A 310 -50.44 30.65 51.21
CA ASP A 310 -51.49 30.89 52.19
C ASP A 310 -51.84 32.37 52.45
N THR A 311 -53.14 32.71 52.47
CA THR A 311 -53.69 33.76 53.34
C THR A 311 -55.20 33.62 53.51
N ALA A 312 -55.60 33.28 54.74
CA ALA A 312 -56.97 33.32 55.22
C ALA A 312 -57.55 34.76 55.25
N VAL A 313 -58.89 34.89 55.17
CA VAL A 313 -59.76 35.67 56.09
C VAL A 313 -61.24 35.68 55.61
N MET A 314 -62.10 35.23 56.53
CA MET A 314 -63.51 35.59 56.83
C MET A 314 -64.68 35.53 55.80
N SER A 315 -65.64 34.68 56.18
CA SER A 315 -67.07 34.98 56.45
C SER A 315 -68.05 35.16 55.29
N ALA A 316 -68.90 34.15 55.08
CA ALA A 316 -70.37 34.18 55.37
C ALA A 316 -71.10 33.05 54.63
N ALA A 317 -71.73 32.13 55.38
CA ALA A 317 -72.72 31.19 54.85
C ALA A 317 -74.12 31.82 54.89
N PRO A 318 -75.05 31.39 54.01
CA PRO A 318 -76.03 30.43 54.51
C PRO A 318 -76.42 29.31 53.53
N THR A 319 -76.74 28.16 54.12
CA THR A 319 -77.26 26.92 53.51
C THR A 319 -78.70 27.05 53.01
N PRO A 320 -79.10 26.22 52.03
CA PRO A 320 -80.29 25.38 52.21
C PRO A 320 -80.01 23.93 51.74
N ALA A 321 -80.16 22.93 52.60
CA ALA A 321 -81.39 22.17 52.86
C ALA A 321 -81.80 21.22 51.70
N ALA A 322 -81.45 19.94 51.87
CA ALA A 322 -81.95 18.81 51.08
C ALA A 322 -83.39 18.42 51.50
N PRO A 323 -84.19 17.88 50.56
CA PRO A 323 -85.00 16.69 50.88
C PRO A 323 -85.14 15.73 49.65
N PRO A 324 -85.93 14.63 49.71
CA PRO A 324 -85.67 13.31 50.32
C PRO A 324 -85.62 12.18 49.25
N PRO A 325 -85.39 10.89 49.59
CA PRO A 325 -85.34 9.83 48.59
C PRO A 325 -86.76 9.35 48.22
N LEU A 326 -87.03 9.18 46.92
CA LEU A 326 -88.27 8.56 46.43
C LEU A 326 -88.00 7.12 45.97
N THR A 327 -88.51 6.23 46.82
CA THR A 327 -88.94 4.84 46.65
C THR A 327 -89.23 4.37 45.23
N ALA A 328 -88.78 3.13 44.97
CA ALA A 328 -89.20 2.26 43.88
C ALA A 328 -90.73 2.17 43.74
N GLN A 329 -91.21 2.17 42.50
CA GLN A 329 -92.53 1.64 42.14
C GLN A 329 -92.39 0.56 41.06
N PRO A 330 -93.21 -0.51 41.14
CA PRO A 330 -93.17 -1.69 40.27
C PRO A 330 -93.87 -1.44 38.92
N MET A 331 -93.61 -2.36 37.98
CA MET A 331 -94.11 -2.35 36.60
C MET A 331 -95.64 -2.32 36.48
N PRO A 332 -96.21 -1.71 35.44
CA PRO A 332 -97.62 -1.87 35.12
C PRO A 332 -97.88 -3.25 34.50
N GLU A 333 -98.76 -4.02 35.15
CA GLU A 333 -99.39 -5.21 34.59
C GLU A 333 -100.37 -4.83 33.46
N GLY A 334 -100.61 -5.81 32.60
CA GLY A 334 -101.26 -5.68 31.30
C GLY A 334 -102.71 -5.18 31.32
N GLU A 335 -103.08 -4.62 30.18
CA GLU A 335 -104.43 -4.23 29.83
C GLU A 335 -104.77 -4.95 28.52
N ASP A 336 -105.68 -5.92 28.59
CA ASP A 336 -106.56 -6.31 27.49
C ASP A 336 -107.79 -7.05 28.06
N ILE A 337 -108.97 -6.44 27.81
CA ILE A 337 -110.37 -6.86 28.06
C ILE A 337 -110.97 -6.51 29.43
#